data_AF-A0A3Q2QGA7-F1
#
_entry.id   AF-A0A3Q2QGA7-F1
#
_cell.length_a   1.000
_cell.length_b   1.000
_cell.length_c   1.000
_cell.angle_alpha   90.00
_cell.angle_beta   90.00
_cell.angle_gamma   90.00
#
_symmetry.space_group_name_H-M   'P 1'
#
loop_
_entity.id
_entity.type
_entity.pdbx_description
1 polymer ?
#
loop_
_entity_poly.entity_id
_entity_poly.type
_entity_poly.pdbx_seq_one_letter_code
_entity_poly.pdbx_strand_id
1 'polypeptide(L)'
;MLSAGDVQSCLRKLETLLRAIKYPGDVDYSGLSKGDPSTFLPIVSFTLTSFSPPFAEQLVAAGLEMTGKTDLRFTDTLYKVLRDMFHYKPILTKQQFLQWGFSQRKISFICDIINLVLQRHKQLNKVKRTL
;
A
#
# COMPACT_ATOMS: atom_id res chain seq x y z
N MET A 1 0.30 23.04 13.68
CA MET A 1 1.50 23.00 12.82
C MET A 1 1.92 21.54 12.67
N LEU A 2 2.20 21.08 11.46
CA LEU A 2 2.80 19.76 11.23
C LEU A 2 4.29 19.88 11.57
N SER A 3 4.76 19.14 12.56
CA SER A 3 6.17 19.16 12.95
C SER A 3 6.94 18.18 12.08
N ALA A 4 8.13 18.55 11.61
CA ALA A 4 9.01 17.67 10.82
C ALA A 4 9.29 16.31 11.51
N GLY A 5 9.17 16.25 12.85
CA GLY A 5 9.27 15.02 13.64
C GLY A 5 8.21 13.96 13.33
N ASP A 6 7.00 14.36 12.91
CA ASP A 6 5.91 13.43 12.65
C ASP A 6 6.13 12.63 11.36
N VAL A 7 6.68 13.28 10.33
CA VAL A 7 7.03 12.62 9.05
C VAL A 7 8.16 11.61 9.24
N GLN A 8 9.21 11.97 9.99
CA GLN A 8 10.34 11.08 10.23
C GLN A 8 9.94 9.83 11.03
N SER A 9 9.04 9.98 12.00
CA SER A 9 8.46 8.83 12.72
C SER A 9 7.68 7.91 11.78
N CYS A 10 6.87 8.48 10.89
CA CYS A 10 6.13 7.71 9.89
C CYS A 10 7.06 6.98 8.90
N LEU A 11 8.16 7.60 8.49
CA LEU A 11 9.15 6.98 7.59
C LEU A 11 9.83 5.76 8.24
N ARG A 12 10.23 5.85 9.51
CA ARG A 12 10.81 4.70 10.23
C ARG A 12 9.82 3.52 10.34
N LYS A 13 8.53 3.83 10.56
CA LYS A 13 7.47 2.81 10.55
C LYS A 13 7.34 2.17 9.18
N LEU A 14 7.33 2.97 8.10
CA LEU A 14 7.28 2.47 6.74
C LEU A 14 8.48 1.57 6.43
N GLU A 15 9.70 1.99 6.77
CA GLU A 15 10.92 1.21 6.55
C GLU A 15 10.85 -0.18 7.22
N THR A 16 10.37 -0.24 8.46
CA THR A 16 10.16 -1.51 9.17
C THR A 16 9.19 -2.43 8.42
N LEU A 17 8.11 -1.87 7.90
CA LEU A 17 7.10 -2.62 7.13
C LEU A 17 7.63 -3.08 5.77
N LEU A 18 8.42 -2.25 5.08
CA LEU A 18 9.05 -2.61 3.80
C LEU A 18 10.00 -3.80 3.98
N ARG A 19 10.77 -3.84 5.07
CA ARG A 19 11.59 -5.01 5.42
C ARG A 19 10.73 -6.24 5.69
N ALA A 20 9.60 -6.08 6.39
CA ALA A 20 8.70 -7.18 6.70
C ALA A 20 8.07 -7.83 5.45
N ILE A 21 7.78 -7.03 4.42
CA ILE A 21 7.29 -7.53 3.12
C ILE A 21 8.41 -7.85 2.12
N LYS A 22 9.68 -7.69 2.52
CA LYS A 22 10.86 -7.88 1.65
C LYS A 22 10.76 -7.09 0.34
N TYR A 23 10.37 -5.82 0.42
CA TYR A 23 10.27 -4.94 -0.74
C TYR A 23 11.65 -4.86 -1.44
N PRO A 24 11.74 -5.23 -2.74
CA PRO A 24 13.02 -5.37 -3.42
C PRO A 24 13.53 -4.09 -4.08
N GLY A 25 12.66 -3.07 -4.22
CA GLY A 25 13.00 -1.84 -4.94
C GLY A 25 13.71 -0.82 -4.05
N ASP A 26 14.47 0.06 -4.68
CA ASP A 26 15.02 1.24 -4.02
C ASP A 26 13.89 2.21 -3.62
N VAL A 27 14.05 2.82 -2.45
CA VAL A 27 13.04 3.70 -1.86
C VAL A 27 13.53 5.15 -1.93
N ASP A 28 12.85 5.98 -2.71
CA ASP A 28 13.13 7.42 -2.76
C ASP A 28 12.53 8.14 -1.54
N TYR A 29 13.29 8.17 -0.44
CA TYR A 29 12.91 8.87 0.79
C TYR A 29 12.74 10.39 0.61
N SER A 30 13.41 10.99 -0.38
CA SER A 30 13.28 12.42 -0.69
C SER A 30 11.90 12.71 -1.29
N GLY A 31 11.50 11.94 -2.30
CA GLY A 31 10.17 12.03 -2.89
C GLY A 31 9.06 11.66 -1.92
N LEU A 32 9.23 10.61 -1.09
CA LEU A 32 8.28 10.27 -0.02
C LEU A 32 8.06 11.43 0.95
N SER A 33 9.12 12.12 1.36
CA SER A 33 9.07 13.27 2.28
C SER A 33 8.33 14.46 1.67
N LYS A 34 8.42 14.63 0.34
CA LYS A 34 7.69 15.66 -0.42
C LYS A 34 6.26 15.24 -0.76
N GLY A 35 5.91 13.98 -0.58
CA GLY A 35 4.61 13.44 -0.94
C GLY A 35 4.44 13.25 -2.45
N ASP A 36 5.52 12.97 -3.17
CA ASP A 36 5.49 12.64 -4.60
C ASP A 36 4.73 11.31 -4.80
N PRO A 37 3.56 11.29 -5.48
CA PRO A 37 2.78 10.08 -5.71
C PRO A 37 3.57 8.96 -6.40
N SER A 38 4.50 9.29 -7.29
CA SER A 38 5.26 8.31 -8.08
C SER A 38 6.15 7.41 -7.19
N THR A 39 6.52 7.89 -6.01
CA THR A 39 7.33 7.12 -5.04
C THR A 39 6.50 6.12 -4.23
N PHE A 40 5.20 6.33 -4.08
CA PHE A 40 4.32 5.44 -3.30
C PHE A 40 3.73 4.31 -4.16
N LEU A 41 3.45 4.58 -5.44
CA LEU A 41 2.79 3.63 -6.34
C LEU A 41 3.54 2.29 -6.49
N PRO A 42 4.88 2.25 -6.66
CA PRO A 42 5.62 0.99 -6.73
C PRO A 42 5.50 0.15 -5.46
N ILE A 43 5.54 0.79 -4.29
CA ILE A 43 5.38 0.12 -2.99
C ILE A 43 4.01 -0.54 -2.88
N VAL A 44 2.94 0.19 -3.25
CA VAL A 44 1.58 -0.35 -3.22
C VAL A 44 1.41 -1.48 -4.24
N SER A 45 1.93 -1.30 -5.45
CA SER A 45 1.87 -2.31 -6.51
C SER A 45 2.51 -3.62 -6.07
N PHE A 46 3.75 -3.55 -5.55
CA PHE A 46 4.44 -4.74 -5.02
C PHE A 46 3.65 -5.39 -3.87
N THR A 47 3.14 -4.58 -2.93
CA THR A 47 2.39 -5.07 -1.77
C THR A 47 1.16 -5.88 -2.20
N LEU A 48 0.42 -5.42 -3.21
CA LEU A 48 -0.80 -6.08 -3.67
C LEU A 48 -0.55 -7.25 -4.62
N THR A 49 0.52 -7.20 -5.43
CA THR A 49 0.70 -8.13 -6.57
C THR A 49 1.81 -9.15 -6.38
N SER A 50 2.85 -8.85 -5.59
CA SER A 50 4.05 -9.67 -5.53
C SER A 50 4.35 -10.21 -4.14
N PHE A 51 4.11 -9.42 -3.08
CA PHE A 51 4.42 -9.83 -1.71
C PHE A 51 3.73 -11.14 -1.28
N SER A 52 2.46 -11.31 -1.64
CA SER A 52 1.66 -12.47 -1.24
C SER A 52 0.95 -13.08 -2.45
N PRO A 53 1.53 -14.10 -3.10
CA PRO A 53 0.92 -14.76 -4.26
C PRO A 53 -0.52 -15.22 -4.03
N PRO A 54 -0.89 -15.85 -2.88
CA PRO A 54 -2.27 -16.25 -2.63
C PRO A 54 -3.25 -15.07 -2.55
N PHE A 55 -2.76 -13.89 -2.15
CA PHE A 55 -3.59 -12.70 -2.10
C PHE A 55 -3.73 -12.07 -3.48
N ALA A 56 -2.66 -12.05 -4.27
CA ALA A 56 -2.71 -11.60 -5.67
C ALA A 56 -3.68 -12.47 -6.50
N GLU A 57 -3.65 -13.79 -6.33
CA GLU A 57 -4.62 -14.72 -6.91
C GLU A 57 -6.06 -14.39 -6.48
N GLN A 58 -6.26 -14.08 -5.20
CA GLN A 58 -7.57 -13.66 -4.67
C GLN A 58 -8.06 -12.38 -5.35
N LEU A 59 -7.18 -11.40 -5.61
CA LEU A 59 -7.53 -10.17 -6.32
C LEU A 59 -7.97 -10.47 -7.76
N VAL A 60 -7.23 -11.32 -8.48
CA VAL A 60 -7.57 -11.71 -9.85
C VAL A 60 -8.92 -12.43 -9.89
N ALA A 61 -9.14 -13.39 -8.98
CA ALA A 61 -10.41 -14.11 -8.87
C ALA A 61 -11.60 -13.19 -8.55
N ALA A 62 -11.36 -12.06 -7.87
CA ALA A 62 -12.37 -11.04 -7.59
C ALA A 62 -12.55 -10.00 -8.72
N GLY A 63 -11.84 -10.15 -9.86
CA GLY A 63 -11.87 -9.17 -10.95
C GLY A 63 -11.17 -7.84 -10.62
N LEU A 64 -10.26 -7.85 -9.65
CA LEU A 64 -9.52 -6.69 -9.13
C LEU A 64 -8.03 -6.78 -9.48
N GLU A 65 -7.72 -7.25 -10.69
CA GLU A 65 -6.35 -7.29 -11.21
C GLU A 65 -5.72 -5.88 -11.14
N MET A 66 -4.43 -5.78 -10.81
CA MET A 66 -3.75 -4.48 -10.60
C MET A 66 -2.69 -4.16 -11.66
N THR A 67 -2.30 -5.14 -12.49
CA THR A 67 -1.25 -5.03 -13.52
C THR A 67 -1.73 -4.24 -14.74
N GLY A 68 -0.78 -3.64 -15.48
CA GLY A 68 -1.04 -2.98 -16.78
C GLY A 68 -1.93 -1.74 -16.72
N LYS A 69 -2.13 -1.13 -15.54
CA LYS A 69 -3.02 0.03 -15.35
C LYS A 69 -2.24 1.34 -15.30
N THR A 70 -2.86 2.40 -15.81
CA THR A 70 -2.42 3.78 -15.52
C THR A 70 -2.57 4.08 -14.03
N ASP A 71 -1.83 5.06 -13.51
CA ASP A 71 -1.87 5.46 -12.10
C ASP A 71 -3.28 5.75 -11.60
N LEU A 72 -4.11 6.39 -12.45
CA LEU A 72 -5.51 6.67 -12.15
C LEU A 72 -6.33 5.39 -11.99
N ARG A 73 -6.24 4.47 -12.96
CA ARG A 73 -7.00 3.20 -12.93
C ARG A 73 -6.49 2.26 -11.83
N PHE A 74 -5.18 2.26 -11.58
CA PHE A 74 -4.57 1.55 -10.46
C PHE A 74 -5.13 2.08 -9.13
N THR A 75 -5.16 3.40 -8.94
CA THR A 75 -5.69 4.02 -7.73
C THR A 75 -7.19 3.78 -7.55
N ASP A 76 -7.96 3.79 -8.64
CA ASP A 76 -9.38 3.41 -8.61
C ASP A 76 -9.57 1.99 -8.07
N THR A 77 -8.77 1.05 -8.58
CA THR A 77 -8.85 -0.37 -8.19
C THR A 77 -8.36 -0.57 -6.75
N LEU A 78 -7.26 0.08 -6.35
CA LEU A 78 -6.79 0.11 -4.96
C LEU A 78 -7.90 0.52 -3.99
N TYR A 79 -8.60 1.61 -4.27
CA TYR A 79 -9.68 2.10 -3.39
C TYR A 79 -10.87 1.13 -3.35
N LYS A 80 -11.15 0.43 -4.45
CA LYS A 80 -12.15 -0.65 -4.48
C LYS A 80 -11.71 -1.81 -3.59
N VAL A 81 -10.48 -2.30 -3.73
CA VAL A 81 -9.90 -3.36 -2.87
C VAL A 81 -10.01 -3.00 -1.40
N LEU A 82 -9.59 -1.78 -1.02
CA LEU A 82 -9.62 -1.34 0.38
C LEU A 82 -11.02 -1.33 0.97
N ARG A 83 -12.02 -0.84 0.23
CA ARG A 83 -13.40 -0.79 0.70
C ARG A 83 -14.06 -2.16 0.68
N ASP A 84 -13.94 -2.88 -0.42
CA ASP A 84 -14.78 -4.04 -0.71
C ASP A 84 -14.21 -5.31 -0.06
N MET A 85 -12.88 -5.42 0.08
CA MET A 85 -12.22 -6.59 0.69
C MET A 85 -11.76 -6.37 2.12
N PHE A 86 -11.31 -5.16 2.45
CA PHE A 86 -10.77 -4.85 3.78
C PHE A 86 -11.73 -4.05 4.66
N HIS A 87 -12.86 -3.57 4.10
CA HIS A 87 -13.78 -2.64 4.78
C HIS A 87 -13.05 -1.42 5.37
N TYR A 88 -11.93 -1.04 4.75
CA TYR A 88 -11.09 0.05 5.20
C TYR A 88 -11.57 1.36 4.57
N LYS A 89 -11.70 2.40 5.39
CA LYS A 89 -12.04 3.76 4.94
C LYS A 89 -10.75 4.57 4.73
N PRO A 90 -10.38 4.91 3.47
CA PRO A 90 -9.15 5.64 3.20
C PRO A 90 -9.11 7.02 3.87
N ILE A 91 -7.94 7.35 4.44
CA ILE A 91 -7.68 8.66 5.07
C ILE A 91 -7.41 9.77 4.04
N LEU A 92 -7.22 9.40 2.78
CA LEU A 92 -7.04 10.31 1.64
C LEU A 92 -8.11 10.01 0.59
N THR A 93 -8.49 11.02 -0.19
CA THR A 93 -9.19 10.81 -1.45
C THR A 93 -8.21 10.36 -2.54
N LYS A 94 -8.72 9.78 -3.63
CA LYS A 94 -7.90 9.39 -4.80
C LYS A 94 -7.07 10.55 -5.34
N GLN A 95 -7.70 11.74 -5.46
CA GLN A 95 -7.03 12.96 -5.90
C GLN A 95 -5.93 13.38 -4.90
N GLN A 96 -6.20 13.30 -3.59
CA GLN A 96 -5.20 13.60 -2.58
C GLN A 96 -4.02 12.62 -2.58
N PHE A 97 -4.26 11.38 -2.95
CA PHE A 97 -3.21 10.38 -3.11
C PHE A 97 -2.33 10.65 -4.34
N LEU A 98 -2.93 11.08 -5.45
CA LEU A 98 -2.25 11.33 -6.73
C LEU A 98 -1.64 12.73 -6.89
N GLN A 99 -1.92 13.68 -6.00
CA GLN A 99 -1.31 15.02 -6.04
C GLN A 99 -0.05 15.12 -5.18
N TRP A 100 0.87 16.04 -5.48
CA TRP A 100 2.02 16.32 -4.61
C TRP A 100 1.61 16.76 -3.20
N GLY A 101 2.47 16.50 -2.21
CA GLY A 101 2.20 16.82 -0.80
C GLY A 101 1.48 15.71 -0.03
N PHE A 102 0.86 16.05 1.10
CA PHE A 102 0.20 15.10 2.01
C PHE A 102 1.14 13.98 2.51
N SER A 103 2.44 14.22 2.55
CA SER A 103 3.47 13.19 2.78
C SER A 103 3.18 12.31 3.99
N GLN A 104 2.97 12.90 5.17
CA GLN A 104 2.65 12.15 6.38
C GLN A 104 1.42 11.23 6.20
N ARG A 105 0.32 11.79 5.68
CA ARG A 105 -0.92 11.01 5.47
C ARG A 105 -0.71 9.91 4.43
N LYS A 106 0.06 10.15 3.37
CA LYS A 106 0.39 9.11 2.38
C LYS A 106 1.24 8.01 3.00
N ILE A 107 2.26 8.35 3.77
CA ILE A 107 3.12 7.38 4.45
C ILE A 107 2.28 6.54 5.43
N SER A 108 1.42 7.17 6.24
CA SER A 108 0.49 6.45 7.12
C SER A 108 -0.46 5.55 6.33
N PHE A 109 -1.02 6.04 5.23
CA PHE A 109 -1.91 5.26 4.37
C PHE A 109 -1.21 4.03 3.77
N ILE A 110 0.04 4.16 3.32
CA ILE A 110 0.82 3.01 2.83
C ILE A 110 1.12 2.02 3.96
N CYS A 111 1.44 2.51 5.16
CA CYS A 111 1.63 1.63 6.32
C CYS A 111 0.37 0.82 6.63
N ASP A 112 -0.82 1.44 6.54
CA ASP A 112 -2.09 0.73 6.75
C ASP A 112 -2.31 -0.34 5.68
N ILE A 113 -2.10 -0.01 4.40
CA ILE A 113 -2.20 -0.97 3.28
C ILE A 113 -1.29 -2.18 3.51
N ILE A 114 -0.02 -1.96 3.85
CA ILE A 114 0.93 -3.05 4.09
C ILE A 114 0.46 -3.94 5.26
N ASN A 115 -0.02 -3.35 6.35
CA ASN A 115 -0.51 -4.10 7.50
C ASN A 115 -1.77 -4.92 7.17
N LEU A 116 -2.71 -4.36 6.43
CA LEU A 116 -3.91 -5.07 5.97
C LEU A 116 -3.53 -6.30 5.14
N VAL A 117 -2.62 -6.14 4.19
CA VAL A 117 -2.17 -7.25 3.34
C VAL A 117 -1.35 -8.27 4.14
N LEU A 118 -0.50 -7.85 5.07
CA LEU A 118 0.21 -8.75 5.99
C LEU A 118 -0.75 -9.61 6.81
N GLN A 119 -1.82 -9.01 7.35
CA GLN A 119 -2.84 -9.74 8.09
C GLN A 119 -3.57 -10.73 7.19
N ARG A 120 -3.96 -10.33 5.97
CA ARG A 120 -4.63 -11.21 5.02
C ARG A 120 -3.75 -12.36 4.57
N HIS A 121 -2.48 -12.10 4.30
CA HIS A 121 -1.47 -13.12 3.99
C HIS A 121 -1.38 -14.19 5.09
N LYS A 122 -1.32 -13.76 6.35
CA LYS A 122 -1.31 -14.67 7.51
C LYS A 122 -2.59 -15.52 7.59
N GLN A 123 -3.76 -14.93 7.33
CA GLN A 123 -5.03 -15.66 7.30
C GLN A 123 -5.05 -16.73 6.21
N LEU A 124 -4.67 -16.37 4.98
CA LEU A 124 -4.65 -17.29 3.84
C LEU A 124 -3.66 -18.45 4.04
N ASN A 125 -2.49 -18.18 4.64
CA ASN A 125 -1.50 -19.23 4.91
C ASN A 125 -1.86 -20.12 6.11
N LYS A 126 -2.66 -19.66 7.07
CA LYS A 126 -3.20 -20.53 8.11
C LYS A 126 -4.19 -21.54 7.53
N VAL A 127 -5.11 -21.07 6.68
CA VAL A 127 -6.11 -21.94 6.02
C VAL A 127 -5.42 -23.04 5.21
N LYS A 128 -4.36 -22.72 4.47
CA LYS A 128 -3.58 -23.70 3.69
C LYS A 128 -2.88 -24.79 4.53
N ARG A 129 -2.70 -24.58 5.84
CA ARG A 129 -2.03 -25.57 6.73
C ARG A 129 -3.02 -26.47 7.48
N THR A 130 -4.32 -26.18 7.39
CA THR A 130 -5.38 -26.92 8.11
C THR A 130 -6.24 -27.77 7.16
N LEU A 131 -5.97 -27.70 5.85
CA LEU A 131 -6.49 -28.58 4.81
C LEU A 131 -5.41 -29.59 4.43
#